data_AF-A0A670Y1W7-F1
#
_entry.id   AF-A0A670Y1W7-F1
#
_cell.length_a   1.000
_cell.length_b   1.000
_cell.length_c   1.000
_cell.angle_alpha   90.00
_cell.angle_beta   90.00
_cell.angle_gamma   90.00
#
_symmetry.space_group_name_H-M   'P 1'
#
loop_
_entity.id
_entity.type
_entity.pdbx_description
1 polymer ?
#
loop_
_entity_poly.entity_id
_entity_poly.type
_entity_poly.pdbx_seq_one_letter_code
_entity_poly.pdbx_strand_id
1 'polypeptide(L)'
;MDFVWRSLVSLIFVGMASEIIIYPLFFFNVESSLALYECPICHLSCTDYPVLQDHVELHLDECSILQGRNLNDLELAQHLQNEEDRQRRTETGRQEKDDFQKLQRQYGLDGSGGYKQQSLKAMAKEVDFGRMQPSDYHRRKADMLESLALGVDDGKTKTSGIMETLCQYYQNECKDIKHVWLSAGVDHFHCSLGDKGWGCGYRNFQILFSSLLRNNSYKDCLKVPCIPKIQTQIEDAWKEGFDPQGASHFSSKLQGTKAWIGACEIYSLLTFLRLKCQIIDFHQPTGSSGTHPRLFEWVLNYYSSGKDSNGKVMSTSKPPIYLQHQGQ
;
A
#
# COMPACT_ATOMS: atom_id res chain seq x y z
N MET A 1 -23.39 -18.66 -4.08
CA MET A 1 -24.34 -19.54 -3.35
C MET A 1 -25.37 -18.63 -2.68
N ASP A 2 -26.21 -17.92 -3.43
CA ASP A 2 -27.24 -18.33 -4.41
C ASP A 2 -28.54 -18.80 -3.77
N PHE A 3 -29.63 -18.41 -4.45
CA PHE A 3 -31.07 -18.68 -4.27
C PHE A 3 -31.79 -17.71 -3.33
N VAL A 4 -32.49 -16.65 -3.79
CA VAL A 4 -33.47 -16.43 -4.90
C VAL A 4 -34.73 -17.29 -4.78
N TRP A 5 -35.88 -16.65 -4.60
CA TRP A 5 -37.16 -16.82 -5.31
C TRP A 5 -38.17 -15.80 -4.74
N ARG A 6 -39.10 -15.15 -5.44
CA ARG A 6 -39.36 -14.79 -6.84
C ARG A 6 -40.50 -13.77 -6.80
N SER A 7 -40.52 -12.87 -7.78
CA SER A 7 -41.64 -11.97 -8.09
C SER A 7 -42.86 -12.69 -8.70
N LEU A 8 -43.94 -11.91 -8.82
CA LEU A 8 -45.04 -11.95 -9.79
C LEU A 8 -46.25 -12.85 -9.49
N VAL A 9 -47.39 -12.21 -9.24
CA VAL A 9 -48.62 -12.43 -10.04
C VAL A 9 -49.30 -11.08 -10.29
N SER A 10 -49.41 -10.76 -11.59
CA SER A 10 -50.22 -9.70 -12.19
C SER A 10 -51.65 -10.19 -12.50
N LEU A 11 -52.46 -9.27 -13.06
CA LEU A 11 -53.77 -9.41 -13.71
C LEU A 11 -54.99 -9.13 -12.82
N ILE A 12 -55.65 -7.96 -12.96
CA ILE A 12 -56.51 -7.46 -14.06
C ILE A 12 -57.87 -8.16 -14.05
N PHE A 13 -58.94 -7.40 -13.75
CA PHE A 13 -60.24 -7.31 -14.46
C PHE A 13 -61.01 -6.14 -13.80
N VAL A 14 -61.11 -4.98 -14.47
CA VAL A 14 -62.28 -4.47 -15.23
C VAL A 14 -63.53 -4.27 -14.36
N GLY A 15 -64.07 -3.04 -14.39
CA GLY A 15 -65.50 -2.83 -14.19
C GLY A 15 -65.83 -1.61 -13.35
N MET A 16 -66.28 -0.55 -14.01
CA MET A 16 -67.05 0.53 -13.39
C MET A 16 -68.30 -0.07 -12.73
N ALA A 17 -68.50 0.15 -11.43
CA ALA A 17 -69.83 0.17 -10.81
C ALA A 17 -69.71 0.68 -9.37
N SER A 18 -70.30 1.84 -9.16
CA SER A 18 -71.10 2.24 -8.00
C SER A 18 -71.50 1.12 -7.04
N GLU A 19 -71.13 1.24 -5.75
CA GLU A 19 -71.86 0.73 -4.57
C GLU A 19 -71.44 1.65 -3.41
N ILE A 20 -72.20 2.66 -2.97
CA ILE A 20 -73.52 2.64 -2.32
C ILE A 20 -73.60 1.49 -1.32
N ILE A 21 -73.20 1.76 -0.06
CA ILE A 21 -73.63 0.98 1.08
C ILE A 21 -74.80 1.73 1.72
N ILE A 22 -75.97 1.10 1.60
CA ILE A 22 -77.24 1.45 2.23
C ILE A 22 -77.24 0.90 3.65
N TYR A 23 -77.61 1.72 4.63
CA TYR A 23 -78.56 1.27 5.66
C TYR A 23 -79.75 2.22 5.71
N PRO A 24 -80.98 1.71 5.96
CA PRO A 24 -82.20 2.37 5.54
C PRO A 24 -83.12 2.77 6.71
N LEU A 25 -84.18 3.48 6.31
CA LEU A 25 -85.47 3.70 7.00
C LEU A 25 -85.46 4.85 8.04
N PHE A 26 -85.91 6.06 7.69
CA PHE A 26 -87.31 6.53 7.56
C PHE A 26 -87.72 7.34 8.82
N PHE A 27 -88.49 8.43 8.80
CA PHE A 27 -89.41 9.00 7.81
C PHE A 27 -89.86 10.43 8.27
N PHE A 28 -90.35 11.24 7.31
CA PHE A 28 -91.20 12.46 7.39
C PHE A 28 -90.61 13.76 8.00
N ASN A 29 -90.90 14.98 7.52
CA ASN A 29 -91.33 15.55 6.23
C ASN A 29 -91.28 17.10 6.38
N VAL A 30 -90.95 17.77 5.28
CA VAL A 30 -91.18 19.19 4.90
C VAL A 30 -90.82 20.32 5.89
N GLU A 31 -89.78 21.10 5.56
CA GLU A 31 -89.88 22.57 5.38
C GLU A 31 -88.60 23.16 4.75
N SER A 32 -88.79 24.10 3.82
CA SER A 32 -87.76 24.76 3.02
C SER A 32 -86.62 25.36 3.85
N SER A 33 -85.39 24.90 3.68
CA SER A 33 -84.20 25.57 4.23
C SER A 33 -82.94 25.26 3.40
N LEU A 34 -82.11 26.28 3.18
CA LEU A 34 -80.94 26.24 2.29
C LEU A 34 -79.97 25.11 2.66
N ALA A 35 -79.47 24.37 1.66
CA ALA A 35 -78.43 23.38 1.87
C ALA A 35 -77.13 24.06 2.35
N LEU A 36 -76.79 23.86 3.62
CA LEU A 36 -75.55 24.34 4.22
C LEU A 36 -74.44 23.30 4.01
N TYR A 37 -73.29 23.73 3.51
CA TYR A 37 -72.12 22.88 3.27
C TYR A 37 -71.12 23.05 4.43
N GLU A 38 -70.62 21.95 5.00
CA GLU A 38 -69.80 22.01 6.21
C GLU A 38 -68.32 21.85 5.90
N CYS A 39 -67.47 22.68 6.50
CA CYS A 39 -66.02 22.63 6.33
C CYS A 39 -65.42 21.40 7.01
N PRO A 40 -64.65 20.55 6.31
CA PRO A 40 -64.10 19.33 6.91
C PRO A 40 -62.95 19.58 7.90
N ILE A 41 -62.41 20.81 7.96
CA ILE A 41 -61.26 21.16 8.81
C ILE A 41 -61.73 21.73 10.16
N CYS A 42 -62.73 22.62 10.14
CA CYS A 42 -63.18 23.36 11.32
C CYS A 42 -64.69 23.24 11.58
N HIS A 43 -65.41 22.49 10.76
CA HIS A 43 -66.86 22.24 10.86
C HIS A 43 -67.75 23.49 10.75
N LEU A 44 -67.25 24.56 10.13
CA LEU A 44 -68.07 25.75 9.85
C LEU A 44 -69.09 25.47 8.74
N SER A 45 -70.36 25.81 8.96
CA SER A 45 -71.43 25.64 7.98
C SER A 45 -71.55 26.86 7.05
N CYS A 46 -71.34 26.65 5.75
CA CYS A 46 -71.34 27.66 4.69
C CYS A 46 -72.62 27.61 3.86
N THR A 47 -73.07 28.76 3.38
CA THR A 47 -74.36 28.92 2.69
C THR A 47 -74.38 28.40 1.25
N ASP A 48 -73.21 28.27 0.63
CA ASP A 48 -73.03 27.68 -0.70
C ASP A 48 -71.63 27.08 -0.87
N TYR A 49 -71.46 26.31 -1.93
CA TYR A 49 -70.20 25.61 -2.23
C TYR A 49 -69.02 26.55 -2.56
N PRO A 50 -69.19 27.65 -3.33
CA PRO A 50 -68.10 28.60 -3.58
C PRO A 50 -67.54 29.24 -2.29
N VAL A 51 -68.41 29.66 -1.36
CA VAL A 51 -67.97 30.23 -0.07
C VAL A 51 -67.26 29.18 0.78
N LEU A 52 -67.71 27.92 0.74
CA LEU A 52 -67.00 26.83 1.40
C LEU A 52 -65.61 26.60 0.79
N GLN A 53 -65.50 26.65 -0.54
CA GLN A 53 -64.23 26.48 -1.24
C GLN A 53 -63.25 27.60 -0.87
N ASP A 54 -63.66 28.86 -0.94
CA ASP A 54 -62.82 30.01 -0.53
C ASP A 54 -62.38 29.89 0.94
N HIS A 55 -63.27 29.41 1.82
CA HIS A 55 -62.96 29.22 3.23
C HIS A 55 -61.95 28.07 3.48
N VAL A 56 -62.07 26.96 2.76
CA VAL A 56 -61.10 25.87 2.82
C VAL A 56 -59.75 26.32 2.24
N GLU A 57 -59.75 27.12 1.17
CA GLU A 57 -58.54 27.72 0.60
C GLU A 57 -57.85 28.65 1.61
N LEU A 58 -58.59 29.42 2.41
CA LEU A 58 -58.02 30.23 3.50
C LEU A 58 -57.32 29.39 4.58
N HIS A 59 -57.84 28.20 4.93
CA HIS A 59 -57.16 27.28 5.86
C HIS A 59 -55.87 26.70 5.26
N LEU A 60 -55.85 26.44 3.96
CA LEU A 60 -54.66 25.98 3.23
C LEU A 60 -53.61 27.10 3.10
N ASP A 61 -54.03 28.34 2.92
CA ASP A 61 -53.16 29.52 2.92
C ASP A 61 -52.61 29.83 4.32
N GLU A 62 -53.39 29.68 5.40
CA GLU A 62 -52.87 29.76 6.78
C GLU A 62 -51.90 28.61 7.11
N CYS A 63 -52.13 27.41 6.57
CA CYS A 63 -51.14 26.33 6.63
C CYS A 63 -49.89 26.64 5.81
N SER A 64 -50.01 27.47 4.77
CA SER A 64 -48.87 28.00 4.02
C SER A 64 -48.07 29.03 4.82
N ILE A 65 -48.69 29.76 5.75
CA ILE A 65 -47.97 30.59 6.74
C ILE A 65 -47.18 29.70 7.72
N LEU A 66 -47.69 28.51 8.05
CA LEU A 66 -46.93 27.47 8.77
C LEU A 66 -45.82 26.83 7.91
N GLN A 67 -45.80 26.98 6.58
CA GLN A 67 -44.63 26.60 5.76
C GLN A 67 -43.39 27.46 6.07
N GLY A 68 -43.56 28.64 6.68
CA GLY A 68 -42.45 29.38 7.30
C GLY A 68 -41.72 28.61 8.41
N ARG A 69 -42.40 27.67 9.10
CA ARG A 69 -41.73 26.70 10.00
C ARG A 69 -41.03 25.57 9.24
N ASN A 70 -41.57 25.12 8.10
CA ASN A 70 -40.88 24.13 7.24
C ASN A 70 -39.60 24.70 6.59
N LEU A 71 -39.55 26.00 6.29
CA LEU A 71 -38.31 26.69 5.89
C LEU A 71 -37.27 26.64 7.01
N ASN A 72 -37.65 26.90 8.25
CA ASN A 72 -36.75 26.78 9.41
C ASN A 72 -36.30 25.34 9.67
N ASP A 73 -37.18 24.34 9.49
CA ASP A 73 -36.85 22.92 9.64
C ASP A 73 -35.92 22.44 8.51
N LEU A 74 -36.12 22.93 7.29
CA LEU A 74 -35.23 22.68 6.15
C LEU A 74 -33.86 23.33 6.36
N GLU A 75 -33.82 24.58 6.84
CA GLU A 75 -32.58 25.29 7.19
C GLU A 75 -31.84 24.59 8.33
N LEU A 76 -32.56 24.12 9.36
CA LEU A 76 -32.00 23.33 10.45
C LEU A 76 -31.44 22.00 9.95
N ALA A 77 -32.18 21.28 9.09
CA ALA A 77 -31.73 20.04 8.48
C ALA A 77 -30.47 20.24 7.62
N GLN A 78 -30.43 21.32 6.82
CA GLN A 78 -29.25 21.71 6.04
C GLN A 78 -28.07 22.06 6.94
N HIS A 79 -28.30 22.79 8.03
CA HIS A 79 -27.25 23.13 8.99
C HIS A 79 -26.68 21.88 9.67
N LEU A 80 -27.53 20.96 10.12
CA LEU A 80 -27.12 19.69 10.71
C LEU A 80 -26.33 18.84 9.70
N GLN A 81 -26.80 18.73 8.46
CA GLN A 81 -26.10 18.04 7.39
C GLN A 81 -24.72 18.64 7.12
N ASN A 82 -24.63 19.98 7.03
CA ASN A 82 -23.36 20.67 6.82
C ASN A 82 -22.39 20.46 7.99
N GLU A 83 -22.89 20.45 9.22
CA GLU A 83 -22.09 20.21 10.41
C GLU A 83 -21.62 18.74 10.49
N GLU A 84 -22.47 17.78 10.19
CA GLU A 84 -22.10 16.35 10.07
C GLU A 84 -21.06 16.13 8.97
N ASP A 85 -21.24 16.74 7.80
CA ASP A 85 -20.29 16.67 6.70
C ASP A 85 -18.95 17.32 7.07
N ARG A 86 -18.97 18.43 7.81
CA ARG A 86 -17.76 19.09 8.32
C ARG A 86 -17.03 18.20 9.33
N GLN A 87 -17.75 17.57 10.25
CA GLN A 87 -17.18 16.64 11.22
C GLN A 87 -16.59 15.40 10.53
N ARG A 88 -17.33 14.81 9.59
CA ARG A 88 -16.87 13.65 8.81
C ARG A 88 -15.62 13.98 8.02
N ARG A 89 -15.57 15.11 7.30
CA ARG A 89 -14.37 15.56 6.56
C ARG A 89 -13.18 15.79 7.49
N THR A 90 -13.41 16.35 8.68
CA THR A 90 -12.36 16.59 9.66
C THR A 90 -11.78 15.28 10.18
N GLU A 91 -12.63 14.30 10.50
CA GLU A 91 -12.20 12.99 10.99
C GLU A 91 -11.50 12.18 9.89
N THR A 92 -12.06 12.13 8.68
CA THR A 92 -11.40 11.52 7.52
C THR A 92 -10.03 12.16 7.27
N GLY A 93 -9.93 13.50 7.32
CA GLY A 93 -8.65 14.19 7.14
C GLY A 93 -7.62 13.90 8.24
N ARG A 94 -8.06 13.67 9.49
CA ARG A 94 -7.18 13.22 10.57
C ARG A 94 -6.69 11.79 10.33
N GLN A 95 -7.60 10.88 10.00
CA GLN A 95 -7.28 9.49 9.72
C GLN A 95 -6.30 9.36 8.55
N GLU A 96 -6.55 10.06 7.44
CA GLU A 96 -5.67 10.09 6.27
C GLU A 96 -4.27 10.61 6.64
N LYS A 97 -4.19 11.68 7.43
CA LYS A 97 -2.91 12.24 7.89
C LYS A 97 -2.13 11.26 8.75
N ASP A 98 -2.81 10.54 9.65
CA ASP A 98 -2.17 9.56 10.53
C ASP A 98 -1.70 8.33 9.76
N ASP A 99 -2.51 7.83 8.83
CA ASP A 99 -2.14 6.68 7.99
C ASP A 99 -1.02 7.04 7.01
N PHE A 100 -1.04 8.25 6.45
CA PHE A 100 0.06 8.76 5.63
C PHE A 100 1.37 8.82 6.41
N GLN A 101 1.35 9.32 7.66
CA GLN A 101 2.54 9.34 8.52
C GLN A 101 3.05 7.93 8.85
N LYS A 102 2.15 6.97 9.12
CA LYS A 102 2.54 5.57 9.37
C LYS A 102 3.21 4.96 8.14
N LEU A 103 2.65 5.19 6.96
CA LEU A 103 3.23 4.71 5.69
C LEU A 103 4.58 5.36 5.43
N GLN A 104 4.72 6.68 5.60
CA GLN A 104 6.02 7.36 5.47
C GLN A 104 7.07 6.77 6.41
N ARG A 105 6.71 6.45 7.66
CA ARG A 105 7.63 5.78 8.60
C ARG A 105 8.01 4.38 8.14
N GLN A 106 7.02 3.60 7.71
CA GLN A 106 7.22 2.22 7.25
C GLN A 106 8.18 2.15 6.06
N TYR A 107 8.01 3.03 5.08
CA TYR A 107 8.86 3.10 3.90
C TYR A 107 10.11 3.97 4.09
N GLY A 108 10.33 4.52 5.30
CA GLY A 108 11.54 5.28 5.64
C GLY A 108 11.66 6.66 4.97
N LEU A 109 10.52 7.27 4.63
CA LEU A 109 10.35 8.57 3.96
C LEU A 109 9.84 9.67 4.90
N ASP A 110 9.93 9.45 6.22
CA ASP A 110 9.42 10.36 7.26
C ASP A 110 10.42 11.44 7.70
N GLY A 111 11.62 11.47 7.11
CA GLY A 111 12.67 12.42 7.48
C GLY A 111 13.31 12.17 8.85
N SER A 112 13.12 11.00 9.47
CA SER A 112 13.66 10.67 10.81
C SER A 112 15.19 10.45 10.89
N GLY A 113 15.89 10.65 9.77
CA GLY A 113 17.31 10.40 9.57
C GLY A 113 17.58 9.04 8.92
N GLY A 114 18.84 8.78 8.56
CA GLY A 114 19.23 7.58 7.81
C GLY A 114 20.16 6.66 8.60
N TYR A 115 20.99 5.92 7.86
CA TYR A 115 21.94 4.93 8.38
C TYR A 115 22.77 5.43 9.57
N LYS A 116 23.43 6.59 9.42
CA LYS A 116 24.31 7.17 10.43
C LYS A 116 23.53 7.47 11.72
N GLN A 117 22.40 8.15 11.63
CA GLN A 117 21.59 8.52 12.79
C GLN A 117 21.03 7.28 13.49
N GLN A 118 20.56 6.29 12.73
CA GLN A 118 20.05 5.04 13.29
C GLN A 118 21.14 4.26 14.03
N SER A 119 22.32 4.10 13.41
CA SER A 119 23.46 3.41 14.03
C SER A 119 23.88 4.08 15.33
N LEU A 120 24.02 5.41 15.34
CA LEU A 120 24.41 6.16 16.53
C LEU A 120 23.36 6.05 17.66
N LYS A 121 22.08 6.16 17.33
CA LYS A 121 20.97 6.00 18.30
C LYS A 121 20.94 4.59 18.88
N ALA A 122 21.11 3.57 18.03
CA ALA A 122 21.13 2.18 18.47
C ALA A 122 22.33 1.89 19.39
N MET A 123 23.53 2.33 19.02
CA MET A 123 24.72 2.15 19.86
C MET A 123 24.61 2.91 21.19
N ALA A 124 24.07 4.14 21.19
CA ALA A 124 23.84 4.88 22.43
C ALA A 124 22.88 4.12 23.37
N LYS A 125 21.81 3.54 22.82
CA LYS A 125 20.87 2.71 23.58
C LYS A 125 21.54 1.47 24.21
N GLU A 126 22.48 0.84 23.51
CA GLU A 126 23.26 -0.28 24.08
C GLU A 126 24.19 0.16 25.21
N VAL A 127 24.69 1.40 25.19
CA VAL A 127 25.45 2.00 26.31
C VAL A 127 24.52 2.22 27.50
N ASP A 128 23.34 2.80 27.27
CA ASP A 128 22.34 3.03 28.32
C ASP A 128 21.88 1.72 28.98
N PHE A 129 21.82 0.62 28.22
CA PHE A 129 21.53 -0.72 28.73
C PHE A 129 22.72 -1.44 29.39
N GLY A 130 23.90 -0.81 29.43
CA GLY A 130 25.11 -1.43 29.98
C GLY A 130 25.66 -2.60 29.16
N ARG A 131 25.18 -2.79 27.92
CA ARG A 131 25.64 -3.84 26.98
C ARG A 131 26.82 -3.39 26.12
N MET A 132 27.14 -2.10 26.12
CA MET A 132 28.27 -1.50 25.43
C MET A 132 28.99 -0.52 26.36
N GLN A 133 30.32 -0.57 26.40
CA GLN A 133 31.10 0.41 27.15
C GLN A 133 31.17 1.75 26.39
N PRO A 134 31.20 2.91 27.09
CA PRO A 134 31.34 4.21 26.44
C PRO A 134 32.57 4.32 25.52
N SER A 135 33.69 3.71 25.90
CA SER A 135 34.90 3.65 25.07
C SER A 135 34.66 2.87 23.77
N ASP A 136 33.92 1.76 23.82
CA ASP A 136 33.53 0.98 22.64
C ASP A 136 32.62 1.77 21.71
N TYR A 137 31.69 2.56 22.26
CA TYR A 137 30.83 3.45 21.48
C TYR A 137 31.66 4.44 20.67
N HIS A 138 32.63 5.12 21.30
CA HIS A 138 33.47 6.11 20.62
C HIS A 138 34.34 5.47 19.53
N ARG A 139 34.93 4.30 19.80
CA ARG A 139 35.70 3.54 18.81
C ARG A 139 34.83 3.14 17.61
N ARG A 140 33.68 2.47 17.85
CA ARG A 140 32.78 2.04 16.76
C ARG A 140 32.21 3.22 15.97
N LYS A 141 31.95 4.34 16.64
CA LYS A 141 31.56 5.60 15.99
C LYS A 141 32.65 6.12 15.06
N ALA A 142 33.92 6.09 15.48
CA ALA A 142 35.05 6.51 14.65
C ALA A 142 35.18 5.61 13.41
N ASP A 143 35.23 4.28 13.58
CA ASP A 143 35.29 3.32 12.48
C ASP A 143 34.16 3.56 11.47
N MET A 144 32.93 3.72 11.97
CA MET A 144 31.76 3.97 11.13
C MET A 144 31.92 5.26 10.32
N LEU A 145 32.38 6.35 10.95
CA LEU A 145 32.57 7.62 10.26
C LEU A 145 33.65 7.53 9.18
N GLU A 146 34.71 6.77 9.42
CA GLU A 146 35.76 6.51 8.44
C GLU A 146 35.23 5.72 7.23
N SER A 147 34.50 4.62 7.46
CA SER A 147 33.87 3.83 6.39
C SER A 147 32.88 4.66 5.56
N LEU A 148 32.12 5.54 6.21
CA LEU A 148 31.22 6.47 5.53
C LEU A 148 31.98 7.51 4.69
N ALA A 149 33.11 8.03 5.19
CA ALA A 149 33.94 8.98 4.45
C ALA A 149 34.61 8.34 3.22
N LEU A 150 35.05 7.08 3.35
CA LEU A 150 35.61 6.31 2.24
C LEU A 150 34.55 5.81 1.25
N GLY A 151 33.28 5.75 1.67
CA GLY A 151 32.18 5.18 0.89
C GLY A 151 32.25 3.65 0.75
N VAL A 152 33.01 2.97 1.61
CA VAL A 152 33.27 1.53 1.55
C VAL A 152 32.60 0.85 2.75
N ASP A 153 31.97 -0.30 2.52
CA ASP A 153 31.39 -1.10 3.61
C ASP A 153 32.48 -1.62 4.54
N ASP A 154 32.23 -1.60 5.85
CA ASP A 154 33.22 -2.00 6.86
C ASP A 154 33.43 -3.51 6.94
N GLY A 155 32.59 -4.30 6.27
CA GLY A 155 32.66 -5.75 6.22
C GLY A 155 32.29 -6.43 7.54
N LYS A 156 31.82 -5.70 8.57
CA LYS A 156 31.51 -6.28 9.89
C LYS A 156 30.30 -7.21 9.86
N THR A 157 29.43 -7.08 8.86
CA THR A 157 28.25 -7.95 8.65
C THR A 157 28.45 -8.97 7.53
N LYS A 158 29.70 -9.16 7.08
CA LYS A 158 30.05 -9.99 5.93
C LYS A 158 30.39 -11.42 6.34
N THR A 159 29.85 -12.39 5.60
CA THR A 159 30.22 -13.81 5.69
C THR A 159 30.64 -14.32 4.32
N SER A 160 31.89 -14.76 4.20
CA SER A 160 32.47 -15.34 2.97
C SER A 160 32.48 -16.87 3.03
N GLY A 161 32.65 -17.54 1.88
CA GLY A 161 32.87 -18.99 1.83
C GLY A 161 31.60 -19.85 1.71
N ILE A 162 30.42 -19.23 1.56
CA ILE A 162 29.13 -19.92 1.54
C ILE A 162 29.03 -20.85 0.33
N MET A 163 29.41 -20.38 -0.86
CA MET A 163 29.29 -21.18 -2.09
C MET A 163 30.25 -22.36 -2.09
N GLU A 164 31.46 -22.15 -1.57
CA GLU A 164 32.48 -23.18 -1.40
C GLU A 164 32.00 -24.26 -0.41
N THR A 165 31.39 -23.85 0.71
CA THR A 165 30.80 -24.77 1.71
C THR A 165 29.62 -25.55 1.12
N LEU A 166 28.70 -24.89 0.40
CA LEU A 166 27.58 -25.56 -0.26
C LEU A 166 28.05 -26.56 -1.32
N CYS A 167 29.08 -26.20 -2.09
CA CYS A 167 29.67 -27.10 -3.08
C CYS A 167 30.19 -28.39 -2.42
N GLN A 168 30.94 -28.27 -1.32
CA GLN A 168 31.43 -29.42 -0.56
C GLN A 168 30.29 -30.27 0.00
N TYR A 169 29.27 -29.62 0.59
CA TYR A 169 28.10 -30.30 1.14
C TYR A 169 27.34 -31.11 0.10
N TYR A 170 27.00 -30.51 -1.05
CA TYR A 170 26.26 -31.20 -2.10
C TYR A 170 27.09 -32.28 -2.80
N GLN A 171 28.42 -32.12 -2.84
CA GLN A 171 29.29 -33.13 -3.42
C GLN A 171 29.36 -34.38 -2.53
N ASN A 172 29.50 -34.20 -1.21
CA ASN A 172 29.89 -35.27 -0.30
C ASN A 172 28.74 -35.84 0.54
N GLU A 173 27.76 -35.02 0.94
CA GLU A 173 26.81 -35.39 2.00
C GLU A 173 25.38 -35.61 1.48
N CYS A 174 24.90 -34.77 0.56
CA CYS A 174 23.48 -34.77 0.19
C CYS A 174 23.15 -35.81 -0.90
N LYS A 175 22.53 -36.94 -0.59
CA LYS A 175 22.27 -38.01 -1.58
C LYS A 175 20.99 -37.84 -2.43
N ASP A 176 20.03 -37.06 -1.95
CA ASP A 176 18.68 -36.99 -2.55
C ASP A 176 18.54 -35.97 -3.69
N ILE A 177 19.59 -35.22 -3.99
CA ILE A 177 19.59 -34.21 -5.05
C ILE A 177 20.28 -34.75 -6.30
N LYS A 178 19.53 -34.77 -7.40
CA LYS A 178 20.02 -35.22 -8.71
C LYS A 178 21.05 -34.26 -9.30
N HIS A 179 20.70 -32.97 -9.34
CA HIS A 179 21.56 -31.89 -9.82
C HIS A 179 21.34 -30.62 -8.99
N VAL A 180 22.41 -29.89 -8.71
CA VAL A 180 22.37 -28.56 -8.12
C VAL A 180 23.25 -27.62 -8.92
N TRP A 181 22.75 -26.42 -9.18
CA TRP A 181 23.51 -25.34 -9.80
C TRP A 181 23.72 -24.22 -8.79
N LEU A 182 24.97 -23.85 -8.57
CA LEU A 182 25.37 -22.79 -7.67
C LEU A 182 25.81 -21.57 -8.48
N SER A 183 25.53 -20.38 -7.97
CA SER A 183 26.08 -19.14 -8.54
C SER A 183 27.60 -19.12 -8.43
N ALA A 184 28.20 -18.13 -9.07
CA ALA A 184 29.55 -17.72 -8.75
C ALA A 184 29.67 -17.38 -7.26
N GLY A 185 30.89 -17.46 -6.75
CA GLY A 185 31.19 -17.16 -5.35
C GLY A 185 30.63 -15.80 -4.93
N VAL A 186 30.11 -15.75 -3.71
CA VAL A 186 29.43 -14.56 -3.16
C VAL A 186 29.79 -14.39 -1.69
N ASP A 187 29.84 -13.14 -1.25
CA ASP A 187 29.86 -12.79 0.17
C ASP A 187 28.43 -12.42 0.60
N HIS A 188 27.97 -13.01 1.70
CA HIS A 188 26.69 -12.63 2.30
C HIS A 188 26.87 -11.40 3.19
N PHE A 189 25.93 -10.46 3.12
CA PHE A 189 25.88 -9.28 3.98
C PHE A 189 24.54 -9.24 4.70
N HIS A 190 24.55 -9.17 6.03
CA HIS A 190 23.33 -8.95 6.80
C HIS A 190 23.19 -7.49 7.26
N CYS A 191 22.01 -7.12 7.75
CA CYS A 191 21.75 -5.78 8.28
C CYS A 191 22.58 -5.49 9.53
N SER A 192 23.18 -4.30 9.59
CA SER A 192 23.83 -3.77 10.79
C SER A 192 22.80 -3.00 11.65
N LEU A 193 23.26 -2.41 12.76
CA LEU A 193 22.41 -1.51 13.56
C LEU A 193 21.91 -0.30 12.76
N GLY A 194 22.65 0.14 11.74
CA GLY A 194 22.30 1.30 10.93
C GLY A 194 21.17 1.08 9.93
N ASP A 195 20.97 -0.16 9.49
CA ASP A 195 20.02 -0.50 8.41
C ASP A 195 19.01 -1.60 8.76
N LYS A 196 19.05 -2.13 9.99
CA LYS A 196 18.05 -3.08 10.47
C LYS A 196 16.64 -2.52 10.27
N GLY A 197 15.80 -3.28 9.56
CA GLY A 197 14.39 -2.98 9.29
C GLY A 197 14.11 -2.30 7.94
N TRP A 198 15.13 -1.96 7.15
CA TRP A 198 14.94 -1.31 5.84
C TRP A 198 16.07 -1.57 4.82
N GLY A 199 17.20 -2.12 5.27
CA GLY A 199 18.42 -2.27 4.46
C GLY A 199 18.43 -3.40 3.44
N CYS A 200 17.40 -4.24 3.35
CA CYS A 200 17.43 -5.50 2.60
C CYS A 200 17.81 -5.31 1.12
N GLY A 201 17.20 -4.36 0.41
CA GLY A 201 17.53 -4.10 -1.00
C GLY A 201 18.98 -3.68 -1.20
N TYR A 202 19.53 -2.86 -0.29
CA TYR A 202 20.94 -2.45 -0.34
C TYR A 202 21.89 -3.62 -0.03
N ARG A 203 21.55 -4.47 0.96
CA ARG A 203 22.36 -5.65 1.31
C ARG A 203 22.33 -6.69 0.20
N ASN A 204 21.17 -6.92 -0.42
CA ASN A 204 21.05 -7.80 -1.59
C ASN A 204 21.86 -7.27 -2.78
N PHE A 205 21.93 -5.95 -2.98
CA PHE A 205 22.87 -5.37 -3.93
C PHE A 205 24.33 -5.63 -3.55
N GLN A 206 24.74 -5.46 -2.29
CA GLN A 206 26.12 -5.76 -1.87
C GLN A 206 26.47 -7.24 -2.11
N ILE A 207 25.54 -8.16 -1.84
CA ILE A 207 25.68 -9.59 -2.13
C ILE A 207 25.92 -9.80 -3.62
N LEU A 208 25.00 -9.32 -4.47
CA LEU A 208 25.13 -9.39 -5.93
C LEU A 208 26.46 -8.80 -6.42
N PHE A 209 26.78 -7.60 -5.97
CA PHE A 209 27.97 -6.85 -6.36
C PHE A 209 29.25 -7.58 -5.95
N SER A 210 29.28 -8.21 -4.77
CA SER A 210 30.43 -9.01 -4.32
C SER A 210 30.77 -10.14 -5.29
N SER A 211 29.76 -10.77 -5.90
CA SER A 211 29.96 -11.82 -6.91
C SER A 211 30.53 -11.25 -8.21
N LEU A 212 30.05 -10.09 -8.64
CA LEU A 212 30.55 -9.39 -9.83
C LEU A 212 32.02 -8.98 -9.68
N LEU A 213 32.43 -8.54 -8.48
CA LEU A 213 33.81 -8.18 -8.17
C LEU A 213 34.79 -9.36 -8.20
N ARG A 214 34.29 -10.60 -8.06
CA ARG A 214 35.15 -11.80 -8.21
C ARG A 214 35.51 -12.08 -9.66
N ASN A 215 34.85 -11.43 -10.63
CA ASN A 215 35.26 -11.47 -12.02
C ASN A 215 36.48 -10.57 -12.24
N ASN A 216 37.56 -11.11 -12.81
CA ASN A 216 38.86 -10.42 -12.94
C ASN A 216 38.78 -9.07 -13.64
N SER A 217 37.75 -8.81 -14.45
CA SER A 217 37.54 -7.53 -15.12
C SER A 217 37.28 -6.34 -14.18
N TYR A 218 36.91 -6.57 -12.91
CA TYR A 218 36.45 -5.53 -11.99
C TYR A 218 37.16 -5.52 -10.63
N LYS A 219 38.05 -6.49 -10.38
CA LYS A 219 38.56 -6.84 -9.05
C LYS A 219 39.47 -5.79 -8.41
N ASP A 220 40.30 -5.11 -9.20
CA ASP A 220 41.36 -4.24 -8.66
C ASP A 220 40.92 -2.78 -8.44
N CYS A 221 39.76 -2.39 -8.98
CA CYS A 221 39.31 -0.99 -8.98
C CYS A 221 38.11 -0.72 -8.05
N LEU A 222 37.37 -1.76 -7.63
CA LEU A 222 36.07 -1.58 -6.99
C LEU A 222 35.99 -2.35 -5.67
N LYS A 223 35.57 -1.65 -4.61
CA LYS A 223 35.23 -2.22 -3.30
C LYS A 223 33.71 -2.21 -3.11
N VAL A 224 33.20 -3.06 -2.23
CA VAL A 224 31.77 -3.07 -1.90
C VAL A 224 31.41 -1.75 -1.21
N PRO A 225 30.47 -0.95 -1.76
CA PRO A 225 30.11 0.35 -1.20
C PRO A 225 29.27 0.19 0.08
N CYS A 226 29.40 1.13 1.01
CA CYS A 226 28.51 1.21 2.17
C CYS A 226 27.10 1.71 1.75
N ILE A 227 26.08 1.47 2.57
CA ILE A 227 24.68 1.82 2.24
C ILE A 227 24.52 3.30 1.83
N PRO A 228 25.05 4.30 2.57
CA PRO A 228 24.95 5.69 2.13
C PRO A 228 25.65 5.99 0.79
N LYS A 229 26.72 5.25 0.46
CA LYS A 229 27.35 5.36 -0.85
C LYS A 229 26.46 4.77 -1.95
N ILE A 230 25.78 3.65 -1.69
CA ILE A 230 24.80 3.08 -2.63
C ILE A 230 23.65 4.08 -2.87
N GLN A 231 23.11 4.70 -1.81
CA GLN A 231 22.10 5.75 -1.92
C GLN A 231 22.58 6.90 -2.81
N THR A 232 23.83 7.35 -2.61
CA THR A 232 24.45 8.39 -3.45
C THR A 232 24.54 7.96 -4.91
N GLN A 233 24.98 6.72 -5.19
CA GLN A 233 25.13 6.25 -6.56
C GLN A 233 23.80 6.07 -7.29
N ILE A 234 22.72 5.73 -6.58
CA ILE A 234 21.37 5.72 -7.14
C ILE A 234 20.93 7.16 -7.48
N GLU A 235 21.14 8.11 -6.56
CA GLU A 235 20.87 9.52 -6.83
C GLU A 235 21.68 10.07 -8.02
N ASP A 236 22.94 9.64 -8.18
CA ASP A 236 23.78 10.01 -9.31
C ASP A 236 23.24 9.41 -10.62
N ALA A 237 22.77 8.15 -10.60
CA ALA A 237 22.07 7.57 -11.75
C ALA A 237 20.82 8.38 -12.12
N TRP A 238 20.03 8.82 -11.15
CA TRP A 238 18.86 9.67 -11.41
C TRP A 238 19.24 11.01 -12.04
N LYS A 239 20.33 11.64 -11.59
CA LYS A 239 20.83 12.90 -12.17
C LYS A 239 21.26 12.73 -13.64
N GLU A 240 21.79 11.56 -13.99
CA GLU A 240 22.15 11.21 -15.37
C GLU A 240 20.93 10.80 -16.23
N GLY A 241 19.71 10.86 -15.67
CA GLY A 241 18.47 10.64 -16.40
C GLY A 241 17.94 9.19 -16.36
N PHE A 242 18.54 8.32 -15.55
CA PHE A 242 17.98 6.98 -15.31
C PHE A 242 16.75 7.09 -14.42
N ASP A 243 15.66 6.44 -14.80
CA ASP A 243 14.41 6.29 -14.01
C ASP A 243 13.92 7.57 -13.28
N PRO A 244 13.53 8.63 -14.02
CA PRO A 244 13.02 9.86 -13.42
C PRO A 244 11.71 9.66 -12.63
N GLN A 245 10.94 8.63 -12.96
CA GLN A 245 9.70 8.30 -12.23
C GLN A 245 10.01 7.69 -10.86
N GLY A 246 10.95 6.74 -10.79
CA GLY A 246 11.48 6.22 -9.53
C GLY A 246 12.11 7.33 -8.70
N ALA A 247 12.91 8.21 -9.32
CA ALA A 247 13.46 9.37 -8.61
C ALA A 247 12.37 10.24 -7.97
N SER A 248 11.30 10.56 -8.71
CA SER A 248 10.17 11.35 -8.20
C SER A 248 9.48 10.68 -7.01
N HIS A 249 9.31 9.34 -7.05
CA HIS A 249 8.74 8.57 -5.94
C HIS A 249 9.49 8.79 -4.61
N PHE A 250 10.82 8.94 -4.68
CA PHE A 250 11.68 9.19 -3.52
C PHE A 250 11.96 10.68 -3.27
N SER A 251 11.20 11.60 -3.88
CA SER A 251 11.50 13.05 -3.83
C SER A 251 12.96 13.37 -4.24
N SER A 252 13.49 12.57 -5.16
CA SER A 252 14.85 12.59 -5.69
C SER A 252 15.95 12.49 -4.62
N LYS A 253 15.66 11.84 -3.47
CA LYS A 253 16.58 11.76 -2.35
C LYS A 253 16.47 10.46 -1.56
N LEU A 254 17.60 9.77 -1.44
CA LEU A 254 17.81 8.60 -0.59
C LEU A 254 18.80 8.87 0.55
N GLN A 255 19.78 9.73 0.34
CA GLN A 255 20.78 10.02 1.36
C GLN A 255 20.14 10.64 2.60
N GLY A 256 20.46 10.03 3.75
CA GLY A 256 19.91 10.44 5.03
C GLY A 256 18.46 10.00 5.26
N THR A 257 17.92 9.11 4.42
CA THR A 257 16.64 8.45 4.63
C THR A 257 16.84 6.96 4.96
N LYS A 258 15.75 6.27 5.25
CA LYS A 258 15.68 4.81 5.43
C LYS A 258 14.84 4.18 4.32
N ALA A 259 14.82 4.82 3.16
CA ALA A 259 13.98 4.45 2.04
C ALA A 259 14.14 2.98 1.69
N TRP A 260 13.01 2.29 1.53
CA TRP A 260 13.02 0.95 0.95
C TRP A 260 13.22 1.10 -0.55
N ILE A 261 14.16 0.35 -1.10
CA ILE A 261 14.44 0.31 -2.54
C ILE A 261 14.06 -1.06 -3.09
N GLY A 262 13.80 -1.12 -4.39
CA GLY A 262 13.45 -2.34 -5.09
C GLY A 262 14.36 -2.62 -6.30
N ALA A 263 13.88 -3.53 -7.15
CA ALA A 263 14.59 -3.93 -8.36
C ALA A 263 14.84 -2.76 -9.32
N CYS A 264 13.96 -1.75 -9.36
CA CYS A 264 14.10 -0.56 -10.24
C CYS A 264 15.33 0.28 -9.88
N GLU A 265 15.53 0.61 -8.60
CA GLU A 265 16.71 1.37 -8.17
C GLU A 265 18.00 0.59 -8.41
N ILE A 266 17.98 -0.73 -8.16
CA ILE A 266 19.14 -1.60 -8.41
C ILE A 266 19.44 -1.71 -9.90
N TYR A 267 18.42 -1.81 -10.75
CA TYR A 267 18.59 -1.81 -12.21
C TYR A 267 19.17 -0.49 -12.71
N SER A 268 18.66 0.65 -12.23
CA SER A 268 19.18 1.99 -12.57
C SER A 268 20.65 2.12 -12.16
N LEU A 269 21.00 1.67 -10.96
CA LEU A 269 22.39 1.68 -10.47
C LEU A 269 23.31 0.79 -11.31
N LEU A 270 22.93 -0.47 -11.57
CA LEU A 270 23.74 -1.38 -12.36
C LEU A 270 23.93 -0.86 -13.79
N THR A 271 22.88 -0.32 -14.41
CA THR A 271 22.93 0.25 -15.76
C THR A 271 23.82 1.49 -15.80
N PHE A 272 23.73 2.37 -14.80
CA PHE A 272 24.64 3.52 -14.64
C PHE A 272 26.10 3.08 -14.51
N LEU A 273 26.37 1.97 -13.81
CA LEU A 273 27.69 1.33 -13.73
C LEU A 273 28.08 0.54 -15.00
N ARG A 274 27.30 0.64 -16.09
CA ARG A 274 27.50 -0.05 -17.37
C ARG A 274 27.46 -1.58 -17.26
N LEU A 275 26.75 -2.10 -16.28
CA LEU A 275 26.50 -3.52 -16.10
C LEU A 275 25.17 -3.90 -16.74
N LYS A 276 25.23 -4.81 -17.71
CA LYS A 276 24.03 -5.33 -18.38
C LYS A 276 23.21 -6.16 -17.39
N CYS A 277 21.98 -5.75 -17.15
CA CYS A 277 21.01 -6.47 -16.33
C CYS A 277 19.61 -6.33 -16.95
N GLN A 278 18.64 -7.07 -16.41
CA GLN A 278 17.24 -7.01 -16.82
C GLN A 278 16.34 -7.29 -15.60
N ILE A 279 15.17 -6.65 -15.55
CA ILE A 279 14.12 -6.97 -14.59
C ILE A 279 13.12 -7.90 -15.28
N ILE A 280 12.69 -8.93 -14.57
CA ILE A 280 11.61 -9.82 -15.01
C ILE A 280 10.57 -9.82 -13.93
N ASP A 281 9.37 -9.39 -14.29
CA ASP A 281 8.25 -9.26 -13.36
C ASP A 281 7.36 -10.50 -13.42
N PHE A 282 7.28 -11.20 -12.29
CA PHE A 282 6.34 -12.30 -12.05
C PHE A 282 5.13 -11.78 -11.28
N HIS A 283 4.39 -10.86 -11.89
CA HIS A 283 3.33 -10.06 -11.28
C HIS A 283 2.15 -10.86 -10.68
N GLN A 284 2.01 -12.13 -11.02
CA GLN A 284 0.98 -13.00 -10.45
C GLN A 284 1.44 -14.47 -10.38
N PRO A 285 0.85 -15.27 -9.48
CA PRO A 285 1.07 -16.72 -9.45
C PRO A 285 0.75 -17.38 -10.79
N THR A 286 1.53 -18.39 -11.15
CA THR A 286 1.39 -19.11 -12.43
C THR A 286 1.08 -20.60 -12.22
N GLY A 287 0.84 -21.04 -10.99
CA GLY A 287 0.54 -22.41 -10.62
C GLY A 287 -0.60 -22.50 -9.61
N SER A 288 -0.99 -23.73 -9.26
CA SER A 288 -2.04 -23.98 -8.28
C SER A 288 -1.65 -23.45 -6.90
N SER A 289 -2.66 -23.09 -6.11
CA SER A 289 -2.49 -22.62 -4.71
C SER A 289 -1.57 -21.41 -4.56
N GLY A 290 -1.50 -20.53 -5.56
CA GLY A 290 -0.67 -19.32 -5.49
C GLY A 290 0.83 -19.57 -5.69
N THR A 291 1.22 -20.71 -6.27
CA THR A 291 2.63 -21.01 -6.57
C THR A 291 3.14 -20.29 -7.83
N HIS A 292 4.46 -20.15 -7.95
CA HIS A 292 5.13 -19.46 -9.06
C HIS A 292 6.04 -20.41 -9.89
N PRO A 293 5.53 -21.48 -10.51
CA PRO A 293 6.37 -22.41 -11.27
C PRO A 293 7.19 -21.75 -12.39
N ARG A 294 6.68 -20.68 -13.04
CA ARG A 294 7.43 -19.95 -14.07
C ARG A 294 8.66 -19.21 -13.53
N LEU A 295 8.62 -18.73 -12.28
CA LEU A 295 9.79 -18.15 -11.62
C LEU A 295 10.86 -19.22 -11.44
N PHE A 296 10.48 -20.39 -10.90
CA PHE A 296 11.41 -21.50 -10.69
C PHE A 296 12.00 -22.03 -12.01
N GLU A 297 11.18 -22.16 -13.05
CA GLU A 297 11.64 -22.54 -14.39
C GLU A 297 12.63 -21.53 -14.96
N TRP A 298 12.34 -20.23 -14.82
CA TRP A 298 13.25 -19.18 -15.26
C TRP A 298 14.59 -19.21 -14.51
N VAL A 299 14.57 -19.38 -13.17
CA VAL A 299 15.77 -19.52 -12.35
C VAL A 299 16.58 -20.76 -12.75
N LEU A 300 15.90 -21.88 -12.99
CA LEU A 300 16.54 -23.11 -13.45
C LEU A 300 17.24 -22.88 -14.80
N ASN A 301 16.54 -22.32 -15.78
CA ASN A 301 17.08 -22.01 -17.10
C ASN A 301 18.25 -21.00 -17.04
N TYR A 302 18.17 -20.02 -16.13
CA TYR A 302 19.25 -19.07 -15.89
C TYR A 302 20.54 -19.78 -15.51
N TYR A 303 20.50 -20.70 -14.53
CA TYR A 303 21.71 -21.38 -14.04
C TYR A 303 22.13 -22.59 -14.88
N SER A 304 21.19 -23.31 -15.49
CA SER A 304 21.48 -24.51 -16.28
C SER A 304 22.03 -24.20 -17.68
N SER A 305 21.83 -22.99 -18.19
CA SER A 305 22.33 -22.57 -19.50
C SER A 305 23.87 -22.41 -19.49
N GLY A 306 24.60 -23.45 -19.91
CA GLY A 306 26.07 -23.48 -19.99
C GLY A 306 26.61 -24.84 -20.45
N LYS A 307 27.93 -24.98 -20.64
CA LYS A 307 28.53 -26.27 -21.06
C LYS A 307 28.24 -27.37 -20.02
N ASP A 308 27.71 -28.48 -20.52
CA ASP A 308 27.35 -29.68 -19.77
C ASP A 308 28.58 -30.29 -19.08
N SER A 309 28.86 -29.90 -17.83
CA SER A 309 29.54 -30.82 -16.93
C SER A 309 28.52 -31.85 -16.44
N ASN A 310 28.75 -33.13 -16.69
CA ASN A 310 27.89 -34.24 -16.23
C ASN A 310 27.99 -34.48 -14.70
N GLY A 311 28.20 -33.43 -13.93
CA GLY A 311 28.34 -33.46 -12.49
C GLY A 311 27.01 -33.29 -11.76
N LYS A 312 26.94 -33.84 -10.55
CA LYS A 312 25.84 -33.58 -9.61
C LYS A 312 25.84 -32.13 -9.13
N VAL A 313 27.03 -31.54 -8.91
CA VAL A 313 27.20 -30.17 -8.43
C VAL A 313 27.83 -29.31 -9.52
N MET A 314 27.13 -28.24 -9.91
CA MET A 314 27.48 -27.36 -11.02
C MET A 314 27.78 -25.96 -10.49
N SER A 315 29.05 -25.63 -10.29
CA SER A 315 29.46 -24.26 -9.92
C SER A 315 29.53 -23.40 -11.19
N THR A 316 28.59 -22.47 -11.33
CA THR A 316 28.50 -21.61 -12.51
C THR A 316 29.37 -20.36 -12.35
N SER A 317 29.68 -19.68 -13.44
CA SER A 317 30.27 -18.34 -13.43
C SER A 317 29.22 -17.23 -13.37
N LYS A 318 27.94 -17.56 -13.17
CA LYS A 318 26.83 -16.61 -13.23
C LYS A 318 26.64 -15.94 -11.87
N PRO A 319 26.41 -14.61 -11.82
CA PRO A 319 26.12 -13.93 -10.56
C PRO A 319 24.82 -14.45 -9.93
N PRO A 320 24.61 -14.21 -8.62
CA PRO A 320 23.33 -14.51 -7.97
C PRO A 320 22.21 -13.64 -8.55
N ILE A 321 20.95 -14.01 -8.26
CA ILE A 321 19.77 -13.28 -8.70
C ILE A 321 19.26 -12.40 -7.56
N TYR A 322 19.01 -11.11 -7.83
CA TYR A 322 18.25 -10.25 -6.92
C TYR A 322 16.77 -10.60 -7.04
N LEU A 323 16.11 -10.93 -5.92
CA LEU A 323 14.70 -11.30 -5.88
C LEU A 323 13.94 -10.33 -4.96
N GLN A 324 12.85 -9.76 -5.46
CA GLN A 324 11.99 -8.83 -4.74
C GLN A 324 10.58 -9.41 -4.57
N HIS A 325 9.97 -9.18 -3.42
CA HIS A 325 8.52 -9.23 -3.23
C HIS A 325 8.05 -7.99 -2.46
N GLN A 326 6.74 -7.74 -2.37
CA GLN A 326 6.23 -6.65 -1.54
C GLN A 326 6.67 -6.86 -0.10
N GLY A 327 7.31 -5.85 0.50
CA GLY A 327 7.92 -5.99 1.81
C GLY A 327 9.43 -5.80 1.78
N GLN A 328 10.11 -6.62 2.59
CA GLN A 328 11.57 -6.72 2.67
C GLN A 328 12.09 -7.86 1.83
#